data_AF-A0A7V7CXI8-F1
#
_entry.id   AF-A0A7V7CXI8-F1
#
_cell.length_a   1.000
_cell.length_b   1.000
_cell.length_c   1.000
_cell.angle_alpha   90.00
_cell.angle_beta   90.00
_cell.angle_gamma   90.00
#
_symmetry.space_group_name_H-M   'P 1'
#
loop_
_entity.id
_entity.type
_entity.pdbx_description
1 polymer ?
#
loop_
_entity_poly.entity_id
_entity_poly.type
_entity_poly.pdbx_seq_one_letter_code
_entity_poly.pdbx_strand_id
1 'polypeptide(L)'
;GQVSESQIREMLGLADRARIFDLFEAVMRGDIAAGLAQMAEQYAAGADPVVILQDLLEVTHWLTRLKLAPDAANGPLVPETERIRGGSMASAMSMANLVRAWQILLKGLAETRSAPSPLQAAEMVLIRLAYAADLPSPADVIESLRGSTDSPSPPPDGPKGNAGGPLSANGFTPVLAAVHGTGGKAQAGAALRIEPQAQEVAPGALPSDFTALVGLVADHREPLLAACLDGAVHLVHYEPGRIDFRPAASAPPDLATRLSRLLGEWTGRPWLVSLSRETGQPTLREQRLELEIKRKADAASHPLVQAILAAFPGASIEAVRDLTETAALAADLADPEPASGEDE
;
A
#
# COMPACT_ATOMS: atom_id res chain seq x y z
N GLY A 1 -44.22 -31.80 7.85
CA GLY A 1 -44.03 -31.09 6.57
C GLY A 1 -42.98 -31.83 5.77
N GLN A 2 -43.13 -31.94 4.45
CA GLN A 2 -42.08 -32.49 3.60
C GLN A 2 -40.90 -31.51 3.61
N VAL A 3 -39.72 -32.00 4.01
CA VAL A 3 -38.49 -31.21 3.93
C VAL A 3 -38.02 -31.27 2.48
N SER A 4 -37.94 -30.11 1.83
CA SER A 4 -37.46 -30.01 0.43
C SER A 4 -35.94 -30.19 0.37
N GLU A 5 -35.42 -30.65 -0.78
CA GLU A 5 -33.98 -30.79 -0.99
C GLU A 5 -33.22 -29.46 -0.77
N SER A 6 -33.83 -28.34 -1.17
CA SER A 6 -33.29 -27.00 -0.94
C SER A 6 -33.17 -26.68 0.55
N GLN A 7 -34.17 -27.02 1.37
CA GLN A 7 -34.09 -26.85 2.83
C GLN A 7 -33.02 -27.72 3.48
N ILE A 8 -32.84 -28.96 3.01
CA ILE A 8 -31.78 -29.84 3.52
C ILE A 8 -30.40 -29.24 3.18
N ARG A 9 -30.25 -28.69 1.98
CA ARG A 9 -29.00 -28.04 1.53
C ARG A 9 -28.66 -26.79 2.33
N GLU A 10 -29.68 -26.00 2.68
CA GLU A 10 -29.56 -24.81 3.50
C GLU A 10 -29.20 -25.17 4.96
N MET A 11 -29.85 -26.19 5.53
CA MET A 11 -29.55 -26.70 6.88
C MET A 11 -28.15 -27.31 7.02
N LEU A 12 -27.58 -27.84 5.93
CA LEU A 12 -26.24 -28.42 5.89
C LEU A 12 -25.15 -27.40 5.52
N GLY A 13 -25.49 -26.12 5.28
CA GLY A 13 -24.54 -25.09 4.84
C GLY A 13 -23.97 -25.30 3.42
N LEU A 14 -24.49 -26.29 2.68
CA LEU A 14 -24.03 -26.64 1.33
C LEU A 14 -24.40 -25.58 0.29
N ALA A 15 -25.49 -24.84 0.53
CA ALA A 15 -25.93 -23.74 -0.34
C ALA A 15 -24.95 -22.56 -0.28
N ASP A 16 -24.40 -22.26 0.90
CA ASP A 16 -23.46 -21.16 1.10
C ASP A 16 -22.11 -21.47 0.44
N ARG A 17 -21.63 -22.70 0.64
CA ARG A 17 -20.39 -23.18 0.00
C ARG A 17 -20.46 -23.13 -1.53
N ALA A 18 -21.58 -23.55 -2.13
CA ALA A 18 -21.76 -23.53 -3.57
C ALA A 18 -21.63 -22.11 -4.16
N ARG A 19 -22.20 -21.11 -3.49
CA ARG A 19 -22.14 -19.69 -3.90
C ARG A 19 -20.72 -19.13 -3.84
N ILE A 20 -19.93 -19.53 -2.85
CA ILE A 20 -18.52 -19.15 -2.78
C ILE A 20 -17.72 -19.74 -3.94
N PHE A 21 -17.97 -21.00 -4.32
CA PHE A 21 -17.37 -21.58 -5.52
C PHE A 21 -17.79 -20.85 -6.80
N ASP A 22 -19.07 -20.49 -6.93
CA ASP A 22 -19.58 -19.72 -8.08
C ASP A 22 -18.90 -18.35 -8.18
N LEU A 23 -18.81 -17.63 -7.05
CA LEU A 23 -18.11 -16.34 -6.97
C LEU A 23 -16.63 -16.48 -7.32
N PHE A 24 -15.93 -17.46 -6.73
CA PHE A 24 -14.52 -17.68 -7.00
C PHE A 24 -14.28 -18.01 -8.48
N GLU A 25 -15.11 -18.87 -9.07
CA GLU A 25 -15.00 -19.26 -10.47
C GLU A 25 -15.23 -18.07 -11.42
N ALA A 26 -16.27 -17.27 -11.17
CA ALA A 26 -16.57 -16.07 -11.98
C ALA A 26 -15.38 -15.09 -11.96
N VAL A 27 -14.85 -14.80 -10.77
CA VAL A 27 -13.73 -13.88 -10.58
C VAL A 27 -12.45 -14.42 -11.22
N MET A 28 -12.12 -15.70 -11.02
CA MET A 28 -10.91 -16.29 -11.60
C MET A 28 -10.97 -16.50 -13.12
N ARG A 29 -12.17 -16.38 -13.73
CA ARG A 29 -12.36 -16.32 -15.19
C ARG A 29 -12.32 -14.89 -15.75
N GLY A 30 -12.10 -13.88 -14.92
CA GLY A 30 -12.10 -12.48 -15.33
C GLY A 30 -13.50 -11.87 -15.48
N ASP A 31 -14.58 -12.60 -15.12
CA ASP A 31 -15.96 -12.09 -15.20
C ASP A 31 -16.28 -11.21 -13.98
N ILE A 32 -15.78 -9.98 -14.02
CA ILE A 32 -15.96 -8.98 -12.96
C ILE A 32 -17.43 -8.67 -12.73
N ALA A 33 -18.23 -8.57 -13.81
CA ALA A 33 -19.64 -8.22 -13.71
C ALA A 33 -20.42 -9.28 -12.93
N ALA A 34 -20.23 -10.57 -13.27
CA ALA A 34 -20.84 -11.66 -12.54
C ALA A 34 -20.34 -11.73 -11.08
N GLY A 35 -19.04 -11.53 -10.85
CA GLY A 35 -18.46 -11.53 -9.50
C GLY A 35 -19.04 -10.44 -8.59
N LEU A 36 -19.16 -9.21 -9.09
CA LEU A 36 -19.75 -8.08 -8.36
C LEU A 36 -21.25 -8.30 -8.12
N ALA A 37 -21.98 -8.84 -9.09
CA ALA A 37 -23.40 -9.18 -8.91
C ALA A 37 -23.58 -10.24 -7.80
N GLN A 38 -22.75 -11.29 -7.78
CA GLN A 38 -22.80 -12.31 -6.72
C GLN A 38 -22.46 -11.74 -5.34
N MET A 39 -21.47 -10.84 -5.25
CA MET A 39 -21.15 -10.12 -4.01
C MET A 39 -22.33 -9.27 -3.52
N ALA A 40 -22.97 -8.52 -4.42
CA ALA A 40 -24.14 -7.71 -4.10
C ALA A 40 -25.34 -8.56 -3.62
N GLU A 41 -25.61 -9.69 -4.28
CA GLU A 41 -26.66 -10.64 -3.87
C GLU A 41 -26.36 -11.28 -2.50
N GLN A 42 -25.11 -11.65 -2.25
CA GLN A 42 -24.67 -12.16 -0.94
C GLN A 42 -24.85 -11.12 0.17
N TYR A 43 -24.44 -9.89 -0.09
CA TYR A 43 -24.59 -8.80 0.86
C TYR A 43 -26.07 -8.45 1.12
N ALA A 44 -26.91 -8.41 0.08
CA ALA A 44 -28.34 -8.18 0.21
C ALA A 44 -29.05 -9.28 1.02
N ALA A 45 -28.53 -10.51 0.98
CA ALA A 45 -28.97 -11.62 1.83
C ALA A 45 -28.41 -11.55 3.27
N GLY A 46 -27.62 -10.53 3.61
CA GLY A 46 -27.08 -10.28 4.95
C GLY A 46 -25.70 -10.88 5.23
N ALA A 47 -25.00 -11.40 4.22
CA ALA A 47 -23.66 -11.93 4.40
C ALA A 47 -22.63 -10.81 4.61
N ASP A 48 -21.72 -11.01 5.56
CA ASP A 48 -20.62 -10.07 5.84
C ASP A 48 -19.53 -10.20 4.75
N PRO A 49 -19.14 -9.11 4.05
CA PRO A 49 -18.06 -9.14 3.07
C PRO A 49 -16.73 -9.69 3.62
N VAL A 50 -16.45 -9.47 4.92
CA VAL A 50 -15.25 -10.00 5.59
C VAL A 50 -15.27 -11.51 5.69
N VAL A 51 -16.46 -12.12 5.86
CA VAL A 51 -16.65 -13.58 5.90
C VAL A 51 -16.50 -14.15 4.50
N ILE A 52 -17.11 -13.53 3.49
CA ILE A 52 -17.00 -13.96 2.09
C ILE A 52 -15.53 -14.01 1.63
N LEU A 53 -14.73 -12.99 1.96
CA LEU A 53 -13.30 -13.01 1.65
C LEU A 53 -12.52 -14.10 2.40
N GLN A 54 -12.94 -14.48 3.62
CA GLN A 54 -12.37 -15.61 4.35
C GLN A 54 -12.72 -16.94 3.67
N ASP A 55 -13.96 -17.11 3.24
CA ASP A 55 -14.38 -18.32 2.54
C ASP A 55 -13.66 -18.47 1.19
N LEU A 56 -13.42 -17.36 0.48
CA LEU A 56 -12.60 -17.35 -0.73
C LEU A 56 -11.13 -17.74 -0.44
N LEU A 57 -10.57 -17.33 0.71
CA LEU A 57 -9.24 -17.80 1.15
C LEU A 57 -9.25 -19.31 1.40
N GLU A 58 -10.26 -19.82 2.10
CA GLU A 58 -10.39 -21.26 2.36
C GLU A 58 -10.49 -22.08 1.07
N VAL A 59 -11.30 -21.63 0.11
CA VAL A 59 -11.38 -22.25 -1.23
C VAL A 59 -10.03 -22.19 -1.93
N THR A 60 -9.35 -21.04 -1.93
CA THR A 60 -8.02 -20.89 -2.56
C THR A 60 -7.00 -21.86 -1.97
N HIS A 61 -6.94 -21.96 -0.64
CA HIS A 61 -6.06 -22.88 0.07
C HIS A 61 -6.39 -24.34 -0.26
N TRP A 62 -7.67 -24.69 -0.24
CA TRP A 62 -8.12 -26.04 -0.54
C TRP A 62 -7.80 -26.45 -1.99
N LEU A 63 -8.06 -25.58 -2.98
CA LEU A 63 -7.68 -25.80 -4.38
C LEU A 63 -6.16 -25.96 -4.55
N THR A 64 -5.36 -25.17 -3.82
CA THR A 64 -3.90 -25.29 -3.82
C THR A 64 -3.45 -26.64 -3.27
N ARG A 65 -4.06 -27.11 -2.19
CA ARG A 65 -3.81 -28.45 -1.64
C ARG A 65 -4.20 -29.55 -2.62
N LEU A 66 -5.36 -29.44 -3.26
CA LEU A 66 -5.79 -30.40 -4.29
C LEU A 66 -4.80 -30.47 -5.46
N LYS A 67 -4.29 -29.31 -5.90
CA LYS A 67 -3.33 -29.25 -7.00
C LYS A 67 -1.98 -29.91 -6.67
N LEU A 68 -1.53 -29.82 -5.42
CA LEU A 68 -0.25 -30.38 -4.95
C LEU A 68 -0.36 -31.83 -4.46
N ALA A 69 -1.50 -32.19 -3.88
CA ALA A 69 -1.79 -33.49 -3.31
C ALA A 69 -3.23 -33.89 -3.68
N PRO A 70 -3.45 -34.45 -4.88
CA PRO A 70 -4.79 -34.80 -5.38
C PRO A 70 -5.57 -35.74 -4.45
N ASP A 71 -4.87 -36.59 -3.70
CA ASP A 71 -5.49 -37.50 -2.71
C ASP A 71 -6.20 -36.75 -1.57
N ALA A 72 -5.89 -35.47 -1.34
CA ALA A 72 -6.59 -34.62 -0.38
C ALA A 72 -8.07 -34.40 -0.72
N ALA A 73 -8.49 -34.69 -1.96
CA ALA A 73 -9.89 -34.65 -2.38
C ALA A 73 -10.74 -35.74 -1.73
N ASN A 74 -10.12 -36.86 -1.34
CA ASN A 74 -10.80 -38.05 -0.82
C ASN A 74 -11.01 -38.00 0.72
N GLY A 75 -10.93 -36.81 1.31
CA GLY A 75 -11.15 -36.62 2.73
C GLY A 75 -12.56 -37.05 3.16
N PRO A 76 -12.74 -37.69 4.34
CA PRO A 76 -14.04 -38.19 4.80
C PRO A 76 -15.15 -37.13 4.94
N LEU A 77 -14.77 -35.85 5.01
CA LEU A 77 -15.64 -34.70 5.23
C LEU A 77 -15.90 -33.88 3.96
N VAL A 78 -15.42 -34.32 2.79
CA VAL A 78 -15.58 -33.59 1.52
C VAL A 78 -16.73 -34.19 0.70
N PRO A 79 -17.83 -33.45 0.46
CA PRO A 79 -18.90 -33.88 -0.42
C PRO A 79 -18.41 -34.22 -1.84
N GLU A 80 -19.00 -35.23 -2.48
CA GLU A 80 -18.67 -35.65 -3.85
C GLU A 80 -18.73 -34.49 -4.85
N THR A 81 -19.79 -33.69 -4.78
CA THR A 81 -20.01 -32.52 -5.65
C THR A 81 -18.85 -31.53 -5.58
N GLU A 82 -18.37 -31.26 -4.37
CA GLU A 82 -17.21 -30.38 -4.18
C GLU A 82 -15.95 -31.03 -4.69
N ARG A 83 -15.76 -32.34 -4.46
CA ARG A 83 -14.59 -33.08 -4.92
C ARG A 83 -14.41 -32.97 -6.44
N ILE A 84 -15.49 -33.20 -7.19
CA ILE A 84 -15.50 -33.13 -8.65
C ILE A 84 -15.21 -31.69 -9.10
N ARG A 85 -15.95 -30.72 -8.54
CA ARG A 85 -15.82 -29.30 -8.92
C ARG A 85 -14.45 -28.74 -8.59
N GLY A 86 -13.98 -28.95 -7.36
CA GLY A 86 -12.67 -28.52 -6.88
C GLY A 86 -11.52 -29.15 -7.65
N GLY A 87 -11.62 -30.44 -8.01
CA GLY A 87 -10.64 -31.10 -8.87
C GLY A 87 -10.54 -30.44 -10.24
N SER A 88 -11.67 -30.20 -10.90
CA SER A 88 -11.70 -29.50 -12.20
C SER A 88 -11.10 -28.10 -12.12
N MET A 89 -11.46 -27.32 -11.10
CA MET A 89 -10.93 -25.96 -10.91
C MET A 89 -9.42 -25.97 -10.61
N ALA A 90 -8.96 -26.85 -9.72
CA ALA A 90 -7.53 -26.96 -9.39
C ALA A 90 -6.68 -27.36 -10.61
N SER A 91 -7.22 -28.19 -11.51
CA SER A 91 -6.55 -28.55 -12.76
C SER A 91 -6.49 -27.39 -13.76
N ALA A 92 -7.57 -26.61 -13.91
CA ALA A 92 -7.65 -25.50 -14.85
C ALA A 92 -6.74 -24.30 -14.46
N MET A 93 -6.51 -24.08 -13.17
CA MET A 93 -5.76 -22.92 -12.69
C MET A 93 -4.26 -23.18 -12.61
N SER A 94 -3.43 -22.21 -13.01
CA SER A 94 -1.98 -22.29 -12.81
C SER A 94 -1.61 -22.15 -11.33
N MET A 95 -0.44 -22.66 -10.94
CA MET A 95 0.09 -22.45 -9.58
C MET A 95 0.29 -20.96 -9.28
N ALA A 96 0.74 -20.20 -10.29
CA ALA A 96 0.93 -18.75 -10.17
C ALA A 96 -0.38 -18.01 -9.87
N ASN A 97 -1.50 -18.44 -10.48
CA ASN A 97 -2.82 -17.83 -10.23
C ASN A 97 -3.29 -18.09 -8.80
N LEU A 98 -3.12 -19.30 -8.28
CA LEU A 98 -3.51 -19.65 -6.91
C LEU A 98 -2.70 -18.88 -5.86
N VAL A 99 -1.37 -18.78 -6.02
CA VAL A 99 -0.51 -18.03 -5.10
C VAL A 99 -0.83 -16.53 -5.14
N ARG A 100 -1.07 -15.97 -6.33
CA ARG A 100 -1.42 -14.56 -6.49
C ARG A 100 -2.80 -14.25 -5.93
N ALA A 101 -3.80 -15.11 -6.17
CA ALA A 101 -5.12 -15.00 -5.59
C ALA A 101 -5.05 -15.00 -4.06
N TRP A 102 -4.28 -15.92 -3.47
CA TRP A 102 -4.06 -15.98 -2.03
C TRP A 102 -3.47 -14.67 -1.46
N GLN A 103 -2.44 -14.11 -2.10
CA GLN A 103 -1.83 -12.85 -1.66
C GLN A 103 -2.79 -11.67 -1.76
N ILE A 104 -3.53 -11.56 -2.87
CA ILE A 104 -4.52 -10.49 -3.07
C ILE A 104 -5.63 -10.60 -2.03
N LEU A 105 -6.13 -11.81 -1.76
CA LEU A 105 -7.16 -12.05 -0.75
C LEU A 105 -6.68 -11.74 0.67
N LEU A 106 -5.46 -12.13 1.06
CA LEU A 106 -4.91 -11.83 2.40
C LEU A 106 -4.82 -10.32 2.64
N LYS A 107 -4.26 -9.60 1.66
CA LYS A 107 -4.17 -8.13 1.74
C LYS A 107 -5.56 -7.50 1.70
N GLY A 108 -6.41 -7.97 0.81
CA GLY A 108 -7.78 -7.53 0.63
C GLY A 108 -8.64 -7.70 1.88
N LEU A 109 -8.47 -8.80 2.60
CA LEU A 109 -9.16 -9.06 3.87
C LEU A 109 -8.75 -8.04 4.94
N ALA A 110 -7.46 -7.72 5.05
CA ALA A 110 -6.98 -6.71 5.99
C ALA A 110 -7.52 -5.30 5.64
N GLU A 111 -7.50 -4.95 4.36
CA GLU A 111 -8.08 -3.69 3.85
C GLU A 111 -9.60 -3.64 4.12
N THR A 112 -10.33 -4.72 3.87
CA THR A 112 -11.79 -4.79 4.08
C THR A 112 -12.17 -4.62 5.54
N ARG A 113 -11.40 -5.19 6.47
CA ARG A 113 -11.62 -5.05 7.92
C ARG A 113 -11.42 -3.63 8.46
N SER A 114 -10.59 -2.83 7.78
CA SER A 114 -10.22 -1.48 8.20
C SER A 114 -10.90 -0.38 7.39
N ALA A 115 -11.60 -0.75 6.31
CA ALA A 115 -12.23 0.19 5.40
C ALA A 115 -13.49 0.82 6.03
N PRO A 116 -13.74 2.12 5.75
CA PRO A 116 -14.99 2.77 6.13
C PRO A 116 -16.23 2.11 5.51
N SER A 117 -16.07 1.52 4.32
CA SER A 117 -17.08 0.68 3.67
C SER A 117 -16.48 -0.69 3.35
N PRO A 118 -16.75 -1.72 4.19
CA PRO A 118 -16.29 -3.08 3.94
C PRO A 118 -16.79 -3.65 2.61
N LEU A 119 -18.03 -3.34 2.22
CA LEU A 119 -18.57 -3.81 0.94
C LEU A 119 -17.76 -3.28 -0.24
N GLN A 120 -17.53 -1.96 -0.32
CA GLN A 120 -16.77 -1.37 -1.42
C GLN A 120 -15.31 -1.87 -1.43
N ALA A 121 -14.72 -2.07 -0.26
CA ALA A 121 -13.38 -2.63 -0.15
C ALA A 121 -13.33 -4.07 -0.69
N ALA A 122 -14.30 -4.92 -0.33
CA ALA A 122 -14.40 -6.28 -0.85
C ALA A 122 -14.62 -6.30 -2.37
N GLU A 123 -15.48 -5.45 -2.92
CA GLU A 123 -15.67 -5.30 -4.38
C GLU A 123 -14.34 -4.94 -5.08
N MET A 124 -13.55 -4.02 -4.51
CA MET A 124 -12.22 -3.69 -5.02
C MET A 124 -11.23 -4.86 -4.93
N VAL A 125 -11.39 -5.78 -3.98
CA VAL A 125 -10.59 -7.02 -3.91
C VAL A 125 -10.96 -7.96 -5.05
N LEU A 126 -12.26 -8.14 -5.33
CA LEU A 126 -12.74 -8.98 -6.43
C LEU A 126 -12.26 -8.46 -7.79
N ILE A 127 -12.30 -7.15 -8.02
CA ILE A 127 -11.77 -6.51 -9.24
C ILE A 127 -10.27 -6.79 -9.39
N ARG A 128 -9.50 -6.65 -8.31
CA ARG A 128 -8.05 -6.94 -8.31
C ARG A 128 -7.76 -8.40 -8.60
N LEU A 129 -8.51 -9.33 -8.03
CA LEU A 129 -8.40 -10.77 -8.30
C LEU A 129 -8.64 -11.07 -9.78
N ALA A 130 -9.75 -10.59 -10.33
CA ALA A 130 -10.12 -10.83 -11.71
C ALA A 130 -9.06 -10.31 -12.68
N TYR A 131 -8.61 -9.07 -12.50
CA TYR A 131 -7.56 -8.51 -13.33
C TYR A 131 -6.26 -9.32 -13.21
N ALA A 132 -5.90 -9.71 -11.99
CA ALA A 132 -4.69 -10.48 -11.74
C ALA A 132 -4.74 -11.91 -12.28
N ALA A 133 -5.93 -12.49 -12.45
CA ALA A 133 -6.14 -13.81 -13.05
C ALA A 133 -5.86 -13.83 -14.56
N ASP A 134 -6.12 -12.70 -15.23
CA ASP A 134 -5.86 -12.51 -16.67
C ASP A 134 -4.38 -12.18 -16.98
N LEU A 135 -3.59 -11.76 -15.99
CA LEU A 135 -2.20 -11.38 -16.20
C LEU A 135 -1.27 -12.61 -16.30
N PRO A 136 -0.47 -12.75 -17.37
CA PRO A 136 0.54 -13.80 -17.49
C PRO A 136 1.54 -13.75 -16.33
N SER A 137 2.15 -14.89 -16.01
CA SER A 137 3.19 -14.89 -14.98
C SER A 137 4.44 -14.14 -15.48
N PRO A 138 5.27 -13.57 -14.58
CA PRO A 138 6.53 -12.95 -14.99
C PRO A 138 7.44 -13.90 -15.78
N ALA A 139 7.39 -15.20 -15.49
CA ALA A 139 8.13 -16.21 -16.25
C ALA A 139 7.60 -16.31 -17.69
N ASP A 140 6.28 -16.32 -17.89
CA ASP A 140 5.65 -16.36 -19.23
C ASP A 140 5.95 -15.07 -20.03
N VAL A 141 6.02 -13.92 -19.35
CA VAL A 141 6.42 -12.65 -19.96
C VAL A 141 7.89 -12.70 -20.40
N ILE A 142 8.78 -13.27 -19.59
CA ILE A 142 10.20 -13.42 -19.95
C ILE A 142 10.37 -14.43 -21.11
N GLU A 143 9.60 -15.52 -21.11
CA GLU A 143 9.65 -16.54 -22.16
C GLU A 143 9.11 -16.00 -23.49
N SER A 144 8.01 -15.23 -23.48
CA SER A 144 7.51 -14.54 -24.68
C SER A 144 8.46 -13.47 -25.21
N LEU A 145 9.18 -12.76 -24.33
CA LEU A 145 10.24 -11.82 -24.73
C LEU A 145 11.45 -12.54 -25.35
N ARG A 146 11.85 -13.70 -24.81
CA ARG A 146 12.94 -14.53 -25.35
C ARG A 146 12.56 -15.20 -26.67
N GLY A 147 11.33 -15.69 -26.78
CA GLY A 147 10.77 -16.27 -28.02
C GLY A 147 10.61 -15.24 -29.16
N SER A 148 10.55 -13.95 -28.83
CA SER A 148 10.51 -12.85 -29.81
C SER A 148 11.90 -12.43 -30.31
N THR A 149 12.98 -12.99 -29.76
CA THR A 149 14.36 -12.66 -30.15
C THR A 149 15.00 -13.63 -31.15
N ASP A 150 14.25 -14.60 -31.69
CA ASP A 150 14.80 -15.55 -32.67
C ASP A 150 14.37 -15.25 -34.13
N SER A 151 15.39 -14.76 -34.86
CA SER A 151 15.65 -14.85 -36.31
C SER A 151 14.90 -13.93 -37.30
N PRO A 152 15.59 -12.91 -37.90
CA PRO A 152 15.16 -12.33 -39.16
C PRO A 152 15.31 -13.37 -40.27
N SER A 153 14.23 -13.63 -41.01
CA SER A 153 14.27 -14.45 -42.22
C SER A 153 15.26 -13.87 -43.25
N PRO A 154 16.03 -14.69 -43.97
CA PRO A 154 16.91 -14.21 -45.02
C PRO A 154 16.09 -13.71 -46.22
N PRO A 155 16.48 -12.58 -46.85
CA PRO A 155 15.85 -12.15 -48.10
C PRO A 155 16.25 -13.07 -49.26
N PRO A 156 15.41 -13.20 -50.31
CA PRO A 156 15.67 -14.11 -51.42
C PRO A 156 16.75 -13.60 -52.38
N ASP A 157 17.46 -14.55 -52.99
CA ASP A 157 18.58 -14.39 -53.93
C ASP A 157 18.26 -13.55 -55.19
N GLY A 158 19.16 -12.62 -55.51
CA GLY A 158 19.25 -11.87 -56.77
C GLY A 158 20.70 -11.41 -57.04
N PRO A 159 21.13 -11.24 -58.31
CA PRO A 159 22.44 -11.74 -58.76
C PRO A 159 23.65 -10.79 -58.62
N LYS A 160 24.81 -11.44 -58.68
CA LYS A 160 26.20 -10.99 -58.47
C LYS A 160 26.67 -9.82 -59.33
N GLY A 161 27.42 -8.90 -58.69
CA GLY A 161 28.38 -7.98 -59.31
C GLY A 161 29.50 -7.59 -58.34
N ASN A 162 30.74 -8.00 -58.67
CA ASN A 162 32.06 -7.69 -58.08
C ASN A 162 32.32 -6.17 -57.88
N ALA A 163 33.27 -5.65 -57.09
CA ALA A 163 34.29 -6.15 -56.16
C ALA A 163 35.01 -4.94 -55.47
N GLY A 164 35.68 -5.21 -54.33
CA GLY A 164 36.79 -4.43 -53.76
C GLY A 164 36.44 -3.78 -52.42
N GLY A 165 36.77 -4.33 -51.25
CA GLY A 165 38.10 -4.65 -50.70
C GLY A 165 38.07 -4.45 -49.16
N PRO A 166 39.02 -4.98 -48.37
CA PRO A 166 38.68 -5.76 -47.17
C PRO A 166 38.98 -5.07 -45.82
N LEU A 167 38.55 -5.72 -44.72
CA LEU A 167 39.23 -5.99 -43.42
C LEU A 167 38.13 -6.48 -42.42
N SER A 168 37.95 -7.78 -42.15
CA SER A 168 38.60 -8.65 -41.13
C SER A 168 38.50 -8.13 -39.69
N ALA A 169 38.14 -8.83 -38.60
CA ALA A 169 37.55 -10.13 -38.28
C ALA A 169 37.27 -10.12 -36.75
N ASN A 170 36.31 -10.93 -36.27
CA ASN A 170 36.09 -11.55 -34.93
C ASN A 170 36.61 -10.83 -33.65
N GLY A 171 35.89 -10.70 -32.54
CA GLY A 171 34.98 -11.64 -31.87
C GLY A 171 35.41 -11.80 -30.40
N PHE A 172 34.44 -11.79 -29.49
CA PHE A 172 34.46 -12.28 -28.08
C PHE A 172 35.38 -11.64 -27.01
N THR A 173 34.72 -11.07 -25.98
CA THR A 173 34.86 -11.20 -24.49
C THR A 173 36.17 -11.72 -23.86
N PRO A 174 36.42 -11.54 -22.53
CA PRO A 174 35.99 -10.51 -21.55
C PRO A 174 37.11 -10.05 -20.56
N VAL A 175 36.74 -9.14 -19.64
CA VAL A 175 37.13 -9.13 -18.20
C VAL A 175 38.53 -8.62 -17.76
N LEU A 176 38.49 -8.02 -16.55
CA LEU A 176 39.55 -7.66 -15.58
C LEU A 176 40.19 -6.26 -15.65
N ALA A 177 39.62 -5.40 -14.80
CA ALA A 177 40.26 -4.82 -13.63
C ALA A 177 41.65 -4.14 -13.75
N ALA A 178 41.60 -2.84 -13.44
CA ALA A 178 42.40 -2.15 -12.43
C ALA A 178 43.89 -1.84 -12.71
N VAL A 179 44.19 -0.54 -12.48
CA VAL A 179 45.33 0.04 -11.75
C VAL A 179 46.03 1.16 -12.52
N HIS A 180 45.91 2.36 -11.94
CA HIS A 180 46.86 3.48 -11.84
C HIS A 180 47.75 3.86 -13.02
N GLY A 181 47.70 5.15 -13.36
CA GLY A 181 48.85 5.81 -13.98
C GLY A 181 48.57 7.16 -14.64
N THR A 182 48.29 8.17 -13.83
CA THR A 182 48.70 9.58 -14.01
C THR A 182 48.63 10.24 -15.41
N GLY A 183 47.72 11.22 -15.52
CA GLY A 183 48.08 12.56 -15.99
C GLY A 183 47.92 12.86 -17.49
N GLY A 184 46.92 13.67 -17.82
CA GLY A 184 46.87 14.36 -19.11
C GLY A 184 45.47 14.78 -19.51
N LYS A 185 45.18 16.07 -19.41
CA LYS A 185 43.86 16.70 -19.56
C LYS A 185 43.19 16.41 -20.90
N ALA A 186 41.92 15.99 -20.86
CA ALA A 186 41.03 15.87 -22.00
C ALA A 186 40.26 17.18 -22.24
N GLN A 187 40.20 17.64 -23.50
CA GLN A 187 39.18 18.54 -24.02
C GLN A 187 38.11 17.70 -24.73
N ALA A 188 36.85 17.90 -24.33
CA ALA A 188 35.69 17.12 -24.75
C ALA A 188 35.08 17.66 -26.06
N GLY A 189 34.78 16.76 -26.99
CA GLY A 189 33.91 16.97 -28.14
C GLY A 189 32.73 15.99 -28.06
N ALA A 190 31.52 16.53 -28.24
CA ALA A 190 30.24 15.99 -27.80
C ALA A 190 29.83 14.62 -28.40
N ALA A 191 29.47 13.69 -27.52
CA ALA A 191 28.57 12.59 -27.82
C ALA A 191 27.15 12.99 -27.40
N LEU A 192 26.17 12.80 -28.30
CA LEU A 192 24.75 12.91 -27.99
C LEU A 192 24.38 11.87 -26.94
N ARG A 193 24.32 12.32 -25.69
CA ARG A 193 23.87 11.55 -24.54
C ARG A 193 22.36 11.76 -24.45
N ILE A 194 21.60 10.66 -24.49
CA ILE A 194 20.22 10.66 -24.02
C ILE A 194 20.30 10.91 -22.53
N GLU A 195 20.01 12.15 -22.13
CA GLU A 195 19.82 12.50 -20.73
C GLU A 195 18.55 11.81 -20.24
N PRO A 196 18.59 11.07 -19.11
CA PRO A 196 17.38 10.84 -18.36
C PRO A 196 16.90 12.23 -17.94
N GLN A 197 15.77 12.67 -18.47
CA GLN A 197 15.06 13.81 -17.91
C GLN A 197 14.71 13.45 -16.47
N ALA A 198 15.59 13.87 -15.55
CA ALA A 198 15.22 14.12 -14.19
C ALA A 198 14.09 15.15 -14.26
N GLN A 199 12.86 14.69 -14.10
CA GLN A 199 11.82 15.56 -13.60
C GLN A 199 12.34 16.07 -12.25
N GLU A 200 12.80 17.32 -12.23
CA GLU A 200 12.96 18.08 -11.00
C GLU A 200 11.58 18.19 -10.36
N VAL A 201 11.22 17.16 -9.58
CA VAL A 201 10.34 17.36 -8.44
C VAL A 201 11.13 18.32 -7.57
N ALA A 202 10.62 19.56 -7.44
CA ALA A 202 11.16 20.53 -6.51
C ALA A 202 11.53 19.80 -5.20
N PRO A 203 12.71 20.03 -4.62
CA PRO A 203 13.15 19.30 -3.45
C PRO A 203 12.04 19.40 -2.41
N GLY A 204 11.35 18.28 -2.15
CA GLY A 204 10.38 18.19 -1.08
C GLY A 204 11.12 18.66 0.16
N ALA A 205 10.67 19.79 0.72
CA ALA A 205 11.34 20.42 1.83
C ALA A 205 11.53 19.33 2.90
N LEU A 206 12.79 19.00 3.20
CA LEU A 206 13.07 18.04 4.25
C LEU A 206 12.44 18.59 5.52
N PRO A 207 11.70 17.78 6.28
CA PRO A 207 11.14 18.25 7.55
C PRO A 207 12.29 18.80 8.41
N SER A 208 12.11 20.01 8.93
CA SER A 208 13.13 20.70 9.72
C SER A 208 13.23 20.15 11.14
N ASP A 209 12.14 19.57 11.64
CA ASP A 209 12.01 19.02 12.97
C ASP A 209 11.07 17.80 12.98
N PHE A 210 11.04 17.11 14.11
CA PHE A 210 10.21 15.91 14.29
C PHE A 210 8.72 16.23 14.19
N THR A 211 8.28 17.43 14.60
CA THR A 211 6.89 17.86 14.47
C THR A 211 6.48 18.00 13.00
N ALA A 212 7.29 18.68 12.18
CA ALA A 212 7.05 18.76 10.74
C ALA A 212 7.09 17.39 10.07
N LEU A 213 7.91 16.46 10.58
CA LEU A 213 7.94 15.09 10.07
C LEU A 213 6.62 14.35 10.35
N VAL A 214 6.09 14.46 11.57
CA VAL A 214 4.78 13.87 11.91
C VAL A 214 3.66 14.51 11.08
N GLY A 215 3.73 15.82 10.83
CA GLY A 215 2.84 16.53 9.91
C GLY A 215 2.92 15.98 8.49
N LEU A 216 4.13 15.83 7.94
CA LEU A 216 4.34 15.24 6.62
C LEU A 216 3.73 13.83 6.52
N VAL A 217 3.90 12.99 7.54
CA VAL A 217 3.31 11.64 7.57
C VAL A 217 1.78 11.71 7.57
N ALA A 218 1.18 12.67 8.27
CA ALA A 218 -0.26 12.88 8.25
C ALA A 218 -0.76 13.34 6.85
N ASP A 219 -0.04 14.28 6.23
CA ASP A 219 -0.37 14.84 4.90
C ASP A 219 -0.32 13.76 3.80
N HIS A 220 0.59 12.80 3.93
CA HIS A 220 0.72 11.67 3.01
C HIS A 220 -0.25 10.50 3.29
N ARG A 221 -1.37 10.76 3.99
CA ARG A 221 -2.45 9.79 4.28
C ARG A 221 -2.03 8.57 5.10
N GLU A 222 -1.08 8.75 6.02
CA GLU A 222 -0.66 7.70 6.97
C GLU A 222 -1.02 8.05 8.43
N PRO A 223 -2.33 8.21 8.76
CA PRO A 223 -2.75 8.74 10.07
C PRO A 223 -2.43 7.81 11.24
N LEU A 224 -2.40 6.49 11.02
CA LEU A 224 -2.01 5.52 12.04
C LEU A 224 -0.52 5.61 12.37
N LEU A 225 0.31 5.83 11.35
CA LEU A 225 1.75 6.02 11.54
C LEU A 225 2.01 7.35 12.26
N ALA A 226 1.34 8.43 11.85
CA ALA A 226 1.41 9.71 12.53
C ALA A 226 1.00 9.59 14.01
N ALA A 227 -0.11 8.90 14.31
CA ALA A 227 -0.55 8.67 15.69
C ALA A 227 0.46 7.85 16.51
N CYS A 228 1.14 6.88 15.89
CA CYS A 228 2.22 6.12 16.53
C CYS A 228 3.45 7.00 16.81
N LEU A 229 3.87 7.82 15.85
CA LEU A 229 4.97 8.78 16.04
C LEU A 229 4.62 9.83 17.11
N ASP A 230 3.34 10.20 17.21
CA ASP A 230 2.84 11.19 18.16
C ASP A 230 2.83 10.69 19.61
N GLY A 231 2.36 9.45 19.83
CA GLY A 231 2.06 8.93 21.16
C GLY A 231 2.90 7.74 21.62
N ALA A 232 3.69 7.12 20.74
CA ALA A 232 4.44 5.90 21.05
C ALA A 232 5.94 5.99 20.71
N VAL A 233 6.45 7.20 20.44
CA VAL A 233 7.85 7.42 20.07
C VAL A 233 8.51 8.45 20.98
N HIS A 234 9.61 8.04 21.60
CA HIS A 234 10.49 8.90 22.36
C HIS A 234 11.70 9.27 21.50
N LEU A 235 11.78 10.53 21.07
CA LEU A 235 12.84 11.01 20.19
C LEU A 235 14.17 11.11 20.96
N VAL A 236 15.23 10.47 20.45
CA VAL A 236 16.58 10.58 21.03
C VAL A 236 17.41 11.57 20.25
N HIS A 237 17.40 11.46 18.92
CA HIS A 237 18.11 12.36 18.02
C HIS A 237 17.32 12.58 16.73
N TYR A 238 17.39 13.81 16.21
CA TYR A 238 16.75 14.19 14.97
C TYR A 238 17.70 15.00 14.10
N GLU A 239 17.93 14.51 12.89
CA GLU A 239 18.57 15.23 11.80
C GLU A 239 17.82 14.94 10.50
N PRO A 240 17.76 15.89 9.55
CA PRO A 240 17.22 15.60 8.22
C PRO A 240 17.94 14.42 7.56
N GLY A 241 17.24 13.30 7.36
CA GLY A 241 17.81 12.04 6.84
C GLY A 241 18.28 11.04 7.92
N ARG A 242 18.26 11.40 9.22
CA ARG A 242 18.59 10.48 10.32
C ARG A 242 17.68 10.69 11.53
N ILE A 243 17.06 9.62 11.99
CA ILE A 243 16.21 9.63 13.19
C ILE A 243 16.62 8.49 14.10
N ASP A 244 16.92 8.82 15.35
CA ASP A 244 17.14 7.83 16.39
C ASP A 244 16.04 7.99 17.44
N PHE A 245 15.28 6.92 17.70
CA PHE A 245 14.18 6.98 18.66
C PHE A 245 14.03 5.68 19.45
N ARG A 246 13.41 5.78 20.63
CA ARG A 246 12.97 4.64 21.42
C ARG A 246 11.46 4.45 21.26
N PRO A 247 11.00 3.33 20.67
CA PRO A 247 9.59 2.99 20.62
C PRO A 247 9.08 2.63 22.03
N ALA A 248 7.85 3.04 22.35
CA ALA A 248 7.13 2.54 23.51
C ALA A 248 6.68 1.08 23.30
N ALA A 249 6.29 0.39 24.36
CA ALA A 249 5.84 -1.00 24.28
C ALA A 249 4.59 -1.20 23.41
N SER A 250 3.83 -0.13 23.16
CA SER A 250 2.65 -0.10 22.29
C SER A 250 2.97 0.12 20.80
N ALA A 251 4.22 0.42 20.45
CA ALA A 251 4.61 0.71 19.08
C ALA A 251 4.71 -0.58 18.23
N PRO A 252 4.29 -0.55 16.95
CA PRO A 252 4.49 -1.66 16.04
C PRO A 252 5.97 -2.02 15.85
N PRO A 253 6.34 -3.31 15.75
CA PRO A 253 7.74 -3.73 15.61
C PRO A 253 8.36 -3.33 14.26
N ASP A 254 7.54 -3.09 13.24
CA ASP A 254 7.94 -2.68 11.89
C ASP A 254 8.06 -1.15 11.71
N LEU A 255 7.81 -0.37 12.78
CA LEU A 255 7.74 1.10 12.75
C LEU A 255 8.98 1.74 12.10
N ALA A 256 10.18 1.34 12.50
CA ALA A 256 11.43 1.91 11.98
C ALA A 256 11.63 1.62 10.48
N THR A 257 11.40 0.38 10.07
CA THR A 257 11.54 -0.05 8.67
C THR A 257 10.51 0.64 7.77
N ARG A 258 9.26 0.72 8.25
CA ARG A 258 8.17 1.37 7.52
C ARG A 258 8.42 2.87 7.38
N LEU A 259 8.88 3.54 8.44
CA LEU A 259 9.23 4.95 8.42
C LEU A 259 10.38 5.26 7.46
N SER A 260 11.46 4.46 7.49
CA SER A 260 12.61 4.62 6.59
C SER A 260 12.21 4.50 5.11
N ARG A 261 11.37 3.51 4.76
CA ARG A 261 10.88 3.31 3.39
C ARG A 261 10.02 4.48 2.91
N LEU A 262 9.03 4.90 3.70
CA LEU A 262 8.09 5.95 3.32
C LEU A 262 8.77 7.31 3.20
N LEU A 263 9.62 7.66 4.16
CA LEU A 263 10.40 8.90 4.08
C LEU A 263 11.36 8.87 2.88
N GLY A 264 11.94 7.71 2.55
CA GLY A 264 12.75 7.53 1.35
C GLY A 264 12.00 7.80 0.05
N GLU A 265 10.77 7.28 -0.05
CA GLU A 265 9.88 7.48 -1.20
C GLU A 265 9.45 8.94 -1.34
N TRP A 266 9.16 9.63 -0.24
CA TRP A 266 8.61 10.99 -0.28
C TRP A 266 9.67 12.08 -0.39
N THR A 267 10.81 11.94 0.29
CA THR A 267 11.87 12.96 0.26
C THR A 267 12.92 12.70 -0.83
N GLY A 268 12.80 11.60 -1.57
CA GLY A 268 13.74 11.23 -2.65
C GLY A 268 15.17 10.94 -2.18
N ARG A 269 15.36 10.67 -0.88
CA ARG A 269 16.68 10.41 -0.25
C ARG A 269 16.56 9.32 0.81
N PRO A 270 17.55 8.44 0.98
CA PRO A 270 17.48 7.39 2.01
C PRO A 270 17.48 7.99 3.43
N TRP A 271 16.58 7.51 4.29
CA TRP A 271 16.53 7.88 5.71
C TRP A 271 17.08 6.76 6.59
N LEU A 272 18.06 7.10 7.44
CA LEU A 272 18.56 6.21 8.47
C LEU A 272 17.67 6.29 9.71
N VAL A 273 16.95 5.21 10.02
CA VAL A 273 16.08 5.13 11.20
C VAL A 273 16.62 4.08 12.16
N SER A 274 17.07 4.50 13.34
CA SER A 274 17.66 3.59 14.34
C SER A 274 16.81 3.52 15.61
N LEU A 275 16.76 2.32 16.19
CA LEU A 275 16.13 2.09 17.48
C LEU A 275 17.17 2.27 18.59
N SER A 276 16.94 3.20 19.50
CA SER A 276 17.79 3.42 20.67
C SER A 276 17.15 2.87 21.95
N ARG A 277 17.99 2.56 22.94
CA ARG A 277 17.57 2.16 24.30
C ARG A 277 17.58 3.34 25.29
N GLU A 278 18.03 4.51 24.85
CA GLU A 278 18.05 5.72 25.66
C GLU A 278 16.63 6.20 25.96
N THR A 279 16.45 6.93 27.07
CA THR A 279 15.12 7.38 27.50
C THR A 279 14.44 8.27 26.46
N GLY A 280 15.22 9.07 25.74
CA GLY A 280 14.70 10.05 24.77
C GLY A 280 13.88 11.15 25.42
N GLN A 281 13.32 12.02 24.58
CA GLN A 281 12.36 13.05 24.97
C GLN A 281 10.99 12.42 25.28
N PRO A 282 10.14 13.11 26.07
CA PRO A 282 8.72 12.78 26.17
C PRO A 282 8.08 12.76 24.78
N THR A 283 7.05 11.95 24.60
CA THR A 283 6.31 11.86 23.34
C THR A 283 5.70 13.21 22.97
N LEU A 284 5.46 13.49 21.68
CA LEU A 284 4.82 14.75 21.27
C LEU A 284 3.46 14.94 21.95
N ARG A 285 2.72 13.85 22.18
CA ARG A 285 1.47 13.87 22.94
C ARG A 285 1.66 14.30 24.39
N GLU A 286 2.67 13.78 25.08
CA GLU A 286 3.01 14.19 26.46
C GLU A 286 3.46 15.64 26.51
N GLN A 287 4.29 16.08 25.56
CA GLN A 287 4.76 17.46 25.47
C GLN A 287 3.58 18.44 25.30
N ARG A 288 2.61 18.13 24.43
CA ARG A 288 1.40 18.95 24.26
C ARG A 288 0.58 19.01 25.53
N LEU A 289 0.38 17.87 26.19
CA LEU A 289 -0.39 17.82 27.44
C LEU A 289 0.27 18.67 28.54
N GLU A 290 1.60 18.58 28.68
CA GLU A 290 2.34 19.37 29.67
C GLU A 290 2.27 20.87 29.37
N LEU A 291 2.34 21.23 28.09
CA LEU A 291 2.18 22.61 27.64
C LEU A 291 0.76 23.13 27.92
N GLU A 292 -0.28 22.33 27.69
CA GLU A 292 -1.66 22.67 28.05
C GLU A 292 -1.85 22.86 29.56
N ILE A 293 -1.30 21.96 30.38
CA ILE A 293 -1.34 22.08 31.84
C ILE A 293 -0.64 23.37 32.27
N LYS A 294 0.54 23.68 31.73
CA LYS A 294 1.28 24.89 32.02
C LYS A 294 0.49 26.15 31.62
N ARG A 295 -0.10 26.17 30.42
CA ARG A 295 -0.96 27.28 29.95
C ARG A 295 -2.16 27.50 30.88
N LYS A 296 -2.82 26.41 31.33
CA LYS A 296 -3.93 26.50 32.28
C LYS A 296 -3.47 27.03 33.64
N ALA A 297 -2.32 26.60 34.13
CA ALA A 297 -1.74 27.08 35.39
C ALA A 297 -1.35 28.57 35.30
N ASP A 298 -0.70 28.99 34.21
CA ASP A 298 -0.33 30.38 33.96
C ASP A 298 -1.58 31.27 33.87
N ALA A 299 -2.63 30.83 33.16
CA ALA A 299 -3.90 31.54 33.11
C ALA A 299 -4.59 31.62 34.49
N ALA A 300 -4.58 30.53 35.28
CA ALA A 300 -5.12 30.51 36.64
C ALA A 300 -4.33 31.41 37.60
N SER A 301 -3.05 31.66 37.32
CA SER A 301 -2.22 32.58 38.11
C SER A 301 -2.49 34.06 37.81
N HIS A 302 -3.19 34.36 36.72
CA HIS A 302 -3.45 35.74 36.32
C HIS A 302 -4.42 36.43 37.30
N PRO A 303 -4.12 37.65 37.80
CA PRO A 303 -4.89 38.32 38.84
C PRO A 303 -6.41 38.45 38.54
N LEU A 304 -6.76 38.74 37.29
CA LEU A 304 -8.16 38.85 36.86
C LEU A 304 -8.90 37.50 36.90
N VAL A 305 -8.23 36.40 36.52
CA VAL A 305 -8.82 35.05 36.49
C VAL A 305 -9.02 34.56 37.92
N GLN A 306 -8.07 34.83 38.82
CA GLN A 306 -8.23 34.52 40.25
C GLN A 306 -9.42 35.25 40.89
N ALA A 307 -9.62 36.52 40.56
CA ALA A 307 -10.76 37.29 41.05
C ALA A 307 -12.10 36.70 40.58
N ILE A 308 -12.16 36.22 39.32
CA ILE A 308 -13.35 35.55 38.76
C ILE A 308 -13.59 34.20 39.43
N LEU A 309 -12.57 33.36 39.56
CA LEU A 309 -12.68 32.05 40.22
C LEU A 309 -13.11 32.17 41.69
N ALA A 310 -12.67 33.22 42.39
CA ALA A 310 -13.10 33.51 43.75
C ALA A 310 -14.54 34.03 43.84
N ALA A 311 -14.98 34.83 42.86
CA ALA A 311 -16.35 35.37 42.80
C ALA A 311 -17.40 34.31 42.40
N PHE A 312 -17.00 33.26 41.67
CA PHE A 312 -17.88 32.21 41.15
C PHE A 312 -17.39 30.80 41.54
N PRO A 313 -17.75 30.30 42.74
CA PRO A 313 -17.42 28.94 43.17
C PRO A 313 -18.03 27.90 42.21
N GLY A 314 -17.18 27.18 41.48
CA GLY A 314 -17.60 26.20 40.45
C GLY A 314 -17.17 26.57 39.02
N ALA A 315 -16.61 27.76 38.80
CA ALA A 315 -15.98 28.12 37.54
C ALA A 315 -14.69 27.30 37.31
N SER A 316 -14.47 26.86 36.08
CA SER A 316 -13.30 26.07 35.66
C SER A 316 -12.75 26.58 34.33
N ILE A 317 -11.43 26.47 34.15
CA ILE A 317 -10.75 26.84 32.91
C ILE A 317 -10.77 25.64 31.96
N GLU A 318 -11.71 25.64 31.01
CA GLU A 318 -11.86 24.58 30.03
C GLU A 318 -10.72 24.57 29.00
N ALA A 319 -10.47 25.71 28.35
CA ALA A 319 -9.40 25.88 27.37
C ALA A 319 -8.83 27.32 27.41
N VAL A 320 -7.52 27.45 27.20
CA VAL A 320 -6.83 28.74 27.04
C VAL A 320 -6.38 28.84 25.58
N ARG A 321 -6.91 29.82 24.84
CA ARG A 321 -6.60 30.04 23.42
C ARG A 321 -5.93 31.40 23.26
N ASP A 322 -4.92 31.46 22.41
CA ASP A 322 -4.33 32.74 22.01
C ASP A 322 -5.22 33.39 20.94
N LEU A 323 -5.61 34.65 21.19
CA LEU A 323 -6.45 35.43 20.28
C LEU A 323 -5.67 35.96 19.07
N THR A 324 -4.33 35.98 19.13
CA THR A 324 -3.48 36.41 18.01
C THR A 324 -3.26 35.31 16.98
N GLU A 325 -3.15 34.04 17.40
CA GLU A 325 -3.08 32.88 16.48
C GLU A 325 -4.41 32.58 15.79
N THR A 326 -5.55 32.82 16.47
CA THR A 326 -6.88 32.61 15.89
C THR A 326 -7.26 33.66 14.84
N ALA A 327 -6.74 34.90 14.95
CA ALA A 327 -6.92 35.93 13.94
C ALA A 327 -6.13 35.64 12.65
N ALA A 328 -4.94 35.05 12.75
CA ALA A 328 -4.13 34.66 11.59
C ALA A 328 -4.77 33.52 10.78
N LEU A 329 -5.37 32.53 11.45
CA LEU A 329 -6.09 31.43 10.80
C LEU A 329 -7.42 31.87 10.17
N ALA A 330 -8.07 32.89 10.74
CA ALA A 330 -9.32 33.46 10.20
C ALA A 330 -9.08 34.37 8.99
N ALA A 331 -7.93 35.03 8.91
CA ALA A 331 -7.58 35.89 7.78
C ALA A 331 -7.23 35.10 6.50
N ASP A 332 -6.74 33.86 6.62
CA ASP A 332 -6.38 32.98 5.49
C ASP A 332 -7.61 32.30 4.84
N LEU A 333 -8.77 32.34 5.51
CA LEU A 333 -10.05 31.79 5.03
C LEU A 333 -11.01 32.85 4.49
N ALA A 334 -10.59 34.12 4.47
CA ALA A 334 -11.36 35.19 3.85
C ALA A 334 -11.05 35.25 2.35
N ASP A 335 -11.86 34.54 1.55
CA ASP A 335 -11.92 34.74 0.10
C ASP A 335 -12.12 36.23 -0.22
N PRO A 336 -11.44 36.80 -1.23
CA PRO A 336 -11.65 38.19 -1.63
C PRO A 336 -13.07 38.36 -2.18
N GLU A 337 -13.81 39.33 -1.64
CA GLU A 337 -15.13 39.72 -2.15
C GLU A 337 -15.10 39.88 -3.68
N PRO A 338 -16.08 39.34 -4.43
CA PRO A 338 -16.23 39.70 -5.83
C PRO A 338 -16.59 41.18 -5.91
N ALA A 339 -15.73 41.95 -6.57
CA ALA A 339 -16.01 43.32 -6.96
C ALA A 339 -17.41 43.39 -7.60
N SER A 340 -18.32 44.11 -6.94
CA SER A 340 -19.59 44.49 -7.52
C SER A 340 -19.29 45.40 -8.71
N GLY A 341 -19.47 44.84 -9.90
CA GLY A 341 -19.45 45.59 -11.15
C GLY A 341 -20.57 46.62 -11.13
N GLU A 342 -20.18 47.85 -11.39
CA GLU A 342 -21.02 48.99 -11.69
C GLU A 342 -21.89 48.68 -12.92
N ASP A 343 -23.21 48.83 -12.77
CA ASP A 343 -24.14 49.07 -13.87
C ASP A 343 -25.03 50.25 -13.46
N GLU A 344 -24.62 51.47 -13.84
CA GLU A 344 -25.52 52.59 -14.15
C GLU A 344 -24.88 53.55 -15.16
#